data_AF-A0AA87YBI6-F1
#
_entry.id   AF-A0AA87YBI6-F1
#
_cell.length_a   1.000
_cell.length_b   1.000
_cell.length_c   1.000
_cell.angle_alpha   90.00
_cell.angle_beta   90.00
_cell.angle_gamma   90.00
#
_symmetry.space_group_name_H-M   'P 1'
#
loop_
_entity.id
_entity.type
_entity.pdbx_description
1 polymer ?
#
loop_
_entity_poly.entity_id
_entity_poly.type
_entity_poly.pdbx_seq_one_letter_code
_entity_poly.pdbx_strand_id
1 'polypeptide(L)' 'MAQGALARVYEQGKAVPQDYRKAAALYRESAKGGNPEAKTALARLAEKILADGAAPAAGQ' A
#
# COMPACT_ATOMS: atom_id res chain seq x y z
N MET A 1 6.46 -2.00 16.65
CA MET A 1 5.77 -0.91 15.90
C MET A 1 6.66 -0.41 14.74
N ALA A 2 7.04 -1.26 13.78
CA ALA A 2 7.98 -0.85 12.72
C ALA A 2 7.51 -1.10 11.28
N GLN A 3 6.40 -1.83 11.09
CA GLN A 3 5.93 -2.22 9.75
C GLN A 3 5.17 -1.10 9.03
N GLY A 4 4.45 -0.23 9.75
CA GLY A 4 3.71 0.90 9.14
C GLY A 4 4.63 1.94 8.49
N ALA A 5 5.80 2.21 9.08
CA ALA A 5 6.78 3.13 8.50
C ALA A 5 7.36 2.57 7.20
N LEU A 6 7.76 1.28 7.20
CA LEU A 6 8.29 0.61 6.02
C LEU A 6 7.25 0.55 4.89
N ALA A 7 5.99 0.24 5.21
CA ALA A 7 4.90 0.23 4.25
C ALA A 7 4.73 1.60 3.57
N ARG A 8 4.86 2.69 4.33
CA ARG A 8 4.80 4.06 3.82
C ARG A 8 6.01 4.42 2.94
N VAL A 9 7.17 3.79 3.15
CA VAL A 9 8.34 3.97 2.27
C VAL A 9 8.06 3.32 0.91
N TYR A 10 7.50 2.11 0.89
CA TYR A 10 7.05 1.44 -0.35
C TYR A 10 5.90 2.18 -1.04
N GLU A 11 4.98 2.81 -0.29
CA GLU A 11 3.92 3.65 -0.85
C GLU A 11 4.49 4.90 -1.54
N GLN A 12 5.45 5.59 -0.91
CA GLN A 12 5.96 6.87 -1.39
C GLN A 12 7.05 6.73 -2.47
N GLY A 13 7.66 5.56 -2.60
CA GLY A 13 8.75 5.35 -3.55
C GLY A 13 10.04 6.12 -3.23
N LYS A 14 10.19 6.66 -2.00
CA LYS A 14 11.25 7.64 -1.66
C LYS A 14 12.65 7.04 -1.55
N ALA A 15 12.77 5.80 -1.11
CA ALA A 15 14.05 5.09 -0.95
C ALA A 15 14.04 3.70 -1.61
N VAL A 16 12.87 3.24 -2.04
CA VAL A 16 12.62 1.96 -2.70
C VAL A 16 11.69 2.23 -3.88
N PRO A 17 11.70 1.42 -4.94
CA PRO A 17 10.70 1.53 -5.99
C PRO A 17 9.30 1.40 -5.40
N GLN A 18 8.38 2.24 -5.89
CA GLN A 18 7.00 2.25 -5.45
C GLN A 18 6.38 0.88 -5.69
N ASP A 19 5.95 0.23 -4.61
CA ASP A 19 5.40 -1.12 -4.66
C ASP A 19 4.22 -1.20 -3.69
N TYR A 20 3.04 -0.90 -4.23
CA TYR A 20 1.82 -0.90 -3.45
C TYR A 20 1.49 -2.31 -2.93
N ARG A 21 1.88 -3.38 -3.63
CA ARG A 21 1.67 -4.76 -3.18
C ARG A 21 2.49 -5.08 -1.93
N LYS A 22 3.77 -4.70 -1.90
CA LYS A 22 4.61 -4.83 -0.70
C LYS A 22 4.11 -3.95 0.45
N ALA A 23 3.73 -2.71 0.16
CA ALA A 23 3.14 -1.83 1.16
C ALA A 23 1.88 -2.45 1.80
N ALA A 24 0.98 -2.99 0.98
CA ALA A 24 -0.23 -3.66 1.45
C ALA A 24 0.07 -4.91 2.31
N ALA A 25 1.06 -5.73 1.95
CA ALA A 25 1.45 -6.88 2.77
C ALA A 25 1.88 -6.47 4.18
N LEU A 26 2.70 -5.41 4.28
CA LEU A 26 3.17 -4.86 5.56
C LEU A 26 2.04 -4.23 6.38
N TYR A 27 1.15 -3.48 5.73
CA TYR A 27 -0.03 -2.92 6.40
C TYR A 27 -1.00 -3.99 6.86
N ARG A 28 -1.17 -5.09 6.11
CA ARG A 28 -2.01 -6.22 6.52
C ARG A 28 -1.52 -6.84 7.82
N GLU A 29 -0.21 -6.97 8.00
CA GLU A 29 0.36 -7.52 9.23
C GLU A 29 0.19 -6.55 10.41
N SER A 30 0.39 -5.25 10.19
CA SER A 30 0.10 -4.22 11.21
C SER A 30 -1.39 -4.15 11.57
N ALA A 31 -2.29 -4.33 10.59
CA ALA A 31 -3.73 -4.37 10.80
C ALA A 31 -4.17 -5.57 11.64
N LYS A 32 -3.49 -6.73 11.51
CA LYS A 32 -3.72 -7.90 12.36
C LYS A 32 -3.38 -7.63 13.83
N GLY A 33 -2.39 -6.78 14.09
CA GLY A 33 -2.06 -6.29 15.44
C GLY A 33 -3.06 -5.30 16.02
N GLY A 34 -4.21 -5.08 15.37
CA GLY A 34 -5.23 -4.14 15.83
C GLY A 34 -4.94 -2.68 15.47
N ASN A 35 -3.97 -2.42 14.59
CA ASN A 35 -3.57 -1.04 14.28
C ASN A 35 -4.56 -0.41 13.27
N PRO A 36 -5.36 0.60 13.68
CA PRO A 36 -6.41 1.18 12.83
C PRO A 36 -5.83 1.93 11.62
N GLU A 37 -4.71 2.64 11.80
CA GLU A 37 -4.03 3.32 10.69
C GLU A 37 -3.63 2.35 9.58
N ALA A 38 -3.19 1.15 9.95
CA ALA A 38 -2.79 0.15 8.99
C ALA A 38 -3.99 -0.42 8.20
N LYS A 39 -5.15 -0.57 8.83
CA LYS A 39 -6.40 -0.97 8.14
C LYS A 39 -6.81 0.08 7.12
N THR A 40 -6.77 1.36 7.48
CA THR A 40 -7.11 2.46 6.58
C THR A 40 -6.14 2.56 5.41
N ALA A 41 -4.83 2.48 5.68
CA ALA A 41 -3.82 2.51 4.64
C ALA A 41 -3.92 1.30 3.69
N LEU A 42 -4.19 0.10 4.23
CA LEU A 42 -4.40 -1.11 3.43
C LEU A 42 -5.58 -0.96 2.46
N ALA A 43 -6.70 -0.39 2.91
CA ALA A 43 -7.87 -0.17 2.06
C ALA A 43 -7.55 0.78 0.90
N ARG A 44 -6.94 1.94 1.19
CA ARG A 44 -6.51 2.91 0.18
C ARG A 44 -5.52 2.32 -0.83
N LEU A 45 -4.60 1.48 -0.35
CA LEU A 45 -3.62 0.82 -1.22
C LEU A 45 -4.24 -0.27 -2.08
N ALA A 46 -5.23 -1.01 -1.59
CA ALA A 46 -5.94 -2.00 -2.39
C ALA A 46 -6.58 -1.35 -3.63
N GLU A 47 -7.20 -0.18 -3.47
CA GLU A 47 -7.74 0.59 -4.59
C GLU A 47 -6.65 1.01 -5.59
N LYS A 48 -5.49 1.46 -5.08
CA LYS A 48 -4.35 1.82 -5.94
C LYS A 48 -3.73 0.64 -6.66
N ILE A 49 -3.60 -0.52 -6.02
CA ILE A 49 -3.07 -1.75 -6.65
C ILE A 49 -3.99 -2.18 -7.79
N LEU A 50 -5.30 -2.08 -7.58
CA LEU A 50 -6.29 -2.37 -8.60
C LEU A 50 -6.22 -1.34 -9.73
N ALA A 51 -6.06 -0.05 -9.43
CA ALA A 51 -5.94 1.02 -10.44
C ALA A 51 -4.60 1.02 -11.21
N ASP A 52 -3.50 0.61 -10.58
CA ASP A 52 -2.18 0.50 -11.21
C ASP A 52 -2.09 -0.74 -12.10
N GLY A 53 -2.70 -1.86 -11.66
CA GLY A 53 -2.87 -3.06 -12.48
C GLY A 53 -3.97 -2.92 -13.54
N ALA A 54 -4.90 -1.98 -13.36
CA ALA A 54 -5.89 -1.56 -14.34
C ALA A 54 -5.53 -0.15 -14.84
N ALA A 55 -4.40 -0.01 -15.52
CA ALA A 55 -4.33 1.03 -16.54
C ALA A 55 -5.55 0.82 -17.45
N PRO A 56 -6.54 1.74 -17.50
CA PRO A 56 -7.50 1.66 -18.56
C PRO A 56 -6.70 1.84 -19.85
N ALA A 57 -6.77 0.86 -20.73
CA ALA A 57 -6.63 1.11 -22.15
C ALA A 57 -7.78 2.06 -22.56
N ALA A 58 -7.67 3.33 -22.18
CA ALA A 58 -8.46 4.46 -22.61
C ALA A 58 -7.40 5.59 -22.72
N GLY A 59 -6.82 5.79 -23.89
CA GLY A 59 -7.60 6.23 -25.04
C GLY A 59 -8.02 7.68 -24.79
N GLN A 60 -7.04 8.58 -24.81
CA GLN A 60 -7.20 9.96 -25.27
C GLN A 60 -6.07 10.23 -26.23
#